data_AF-A0A0L0BC55-F1
#
_entry.id   AF-A0A0L0BC55-F1
#
_cell.length_a   1.000
_cell.length_b   1.000
_cell.length_c   1.000
_cell.angle_alpha   90.00
_cell.angle_beta   90.00
_cell.angle_gamma   90.00
#
_symmetry.space_group_name_H-M   'P 1'
#
loop_
_entity.id
_entity.type
_entity.pdbx_description
1 polymer ?
#
loop_
_entity_poly.entity_id
_entity_poly.type
_entity_poly.pdbx_seq_one_letter_code
_entity_poly.pdbx_strand_id
1 'polypeptide(L)'
;MSRFQAVVVGASAGGVEALLGIYGQLPTNFKLPVLTVLHLPDERHSQLAEVFERRLNRPVRQARDKEPIEAGMFYFAGPSYHLSVERDFSLSLSQEERVHYSRPAIDFLFDSAADAYGASLIGVLLTGANEDGARGLASIKRKGGLTIVQDPAEARVAVMPQAAIRLQTPDHILSLHGIGCLLAELERSTC
;
A
#
# COMPACT_ATOMS: atom_id res chain seq x y z
N MET A 1 6.16 -16.29 -14.92
CA MET A 1 5.39 -15.84 -13.72
C MET A 1 5.98 -14.53 -13.27
N SER A 2 5.15 -13.53 -12.95
CA SER A 2 5.60 -12.24 -12.41
C SER A 2 6.57 -12.48 -11.24
N ARG A 3 7.69 -11.75 -11.22
CA ARG A 3 8.62 -11.76 -10.07
C ARG A 3 7.90 -11.33 -8.79
N PHE A 4 6.90 -10.46 -8.91
CA PHE A 4 6.16 -9.92 -7.80
C PHE A 4 4.82 -10.64 -7.64
N GLN A 5 4.32 -10.69 -6.41
CA GLN A 5 3.10 -11.39 -6.04
C GLN A 5 2.06 -10.49 -5.36
N ALA A 6 2.47 -9.32 -4.83
CA ALA A 6 1.56 -8.33 -4.26
C ALA A 6 2.20 -6.94 -4.24
N VAL A 7 1.33 -5.92 -4.13
CA VAL A 7 1.71 -4.53 -3.85
C VAL A 7 1.05 -4.11 -2.54
N VAL A 8 1.82 -3.53 -1.61
CA VAL A 8 1.27 -2.85 -0.44
C VAL A 8 1.49 -1.35 -0.57
N VAL A 9 0.46 -0.56 -0.27
CA VAL A 9 0.47 0.89 -0.44
C VAL A 9 0.01 1.59 0.84
N GLY A 10 0.80 2.57 1.29
CA GLY A 10 0.54 3.38 2.47
C GLY A 10 0.37 4.84 2.10
N ALA A 11 -0.71 5.48 2.57
CA ALA A 11 -0.99 6.88 2.31
C ALA A 11 -1.74 7.54 3.49
N SER A 12 -1.68 8.87 3.59
CA SER A 12 -2.39 9.63 4.62
C SER A 12 -2.88 10.97 4.05
N ALA A 13 -2.46 12.12 4.60
CA ALA A 13 -2.84 13.44 4.11
C ALA A 13 -2.48 13.63 2.62
N GLY A 14 -3.51 13.84 1.78
CA GLY A 14 -3.39 13.87 0.31
C GLY A 14 -3.49 12.51 -0.38
N GLY A 15 -3.68 11.44 0.39
CA GLY A 15 -3.62 10.07 -0.09
C GLY A 15 -4.73 9.70 -1.07
N VAL A 16 -5.95 10.24 -0.94
CA VAL A 16 -7.04 9.94 -1.88
C VAL A 16 -6.68 10.37 -3.31
N GLU A 17 -6.22 11.60 -3.48
CA GLU A 17 -5.78 12.13 -4.79
C GLU A 17 -4.58 11.35 -5.33
N ALA A 18 -3.61 11.04 -4.46
CA ALA A 18 -2.42 10.27 -4.82
C ALA A 18 -2.75 8.85 -5.30
N LEU A 19 -3.60 8.13 -4.56
CA LEU A 19 -4.03 6.77 -4.89
C LEU A 19 -4.86 6.74 -6.18
N LEU A 20 -5.78 7.69 -6.38
CA LEU A 20 -6.53 7.79 -7.64
C LEU A 20 -5.59 8.08 -8.82
N GLY A 21 -4.59 8.95 -8.60
CA GLY A 21 -3.55 9.24 -9.58
C GLY A 21 -2.80 7.98 -10.01
N ILE A 22 -2.31 7.17 -9.07
CA ILE A 22 -1.56 5.95 -9.37
C ILE A 22 -2.47 4.86 -9.94
N TYR A 23 -3.56 4.52 -9.24
CA TYR A 23 -4.42 3.39 -9.61
C TYR A 23 -5.18 3.64 -10.92
N GLY A 24 -5.49 4.89 -11.26
CA GLY A 24 -6.08 5.26 -12.54
C GLY A 24 -5.15 5.04 -13.74
N GLN A 25 -3.84 5.00 -13.54
CA GLN A 25 -2.85 4.73 -14.59
C GLN A 25 -2.59 3.23 -14.82
N LEU A 26 -2.99 2.38 -13.87
CA LEU A 26 -2.75 0.94 -13.99
C LEU A 26 -3.66 0.33 -15.08
N PRO A 27 -3.15 -0.62 -15.88
CA PRO A 27 -3.94 -1.33 -16.87
C PRO A 27 -5.23 -1.94 -16.29
N THR A 28 -6.27 -2.07 -17.11
CA THR A 28 -7.54 -2.68 -16.68
C THR A 28 -7.39 -4.15 -16.31
N ASN A 29 -6.35 -4.82 -16.83
CA ASN A 29 -6.01 -6.22 -16.57
C ASN A 29 -4.84 -6.39 -15.59
N PHE A 30 -4.52 -5.37 -14.78
CA PHE A 30 -3.50 -5.46 -13.73
C PHE A 30 -3.86 -6.60 -12.75
N LYS A 31 -2.93 -7.56 -12.55
CA LYS A 31 -3.21 -8.83 -11.85
C LYS A 31 -2.58 -8.93 -10.48
N LEU A 32 -1.60 -8.10 -10.14
CA LEU A 32 -1.10 -8.08 -8.76
C LEU A 32 -2.22 -7.61 -7.81
N PRO A 33 -2.48 -8.33 -6.71
CA PRO A 33 -3.30 -7.82 -5.63
C PRO A 33 -2.65 -6.58 -5.03
N VAL A 34 -3.46 -5.58 -4.69
CA VAL A 34 -3.01 -4.33 -4.09
C VAL A 34 -3.67 -4.15 -2.73
N LEU A 35 -2.89 -4.09 -1.65
CA LEU A 35 -3.40 -3.89 -0.30
C LEU A 35 -3.05 -2.47 0.16
N THR A 36 -4.06 -1.71 0.57
CA THR A 36 -3.93 -0.28 0.83
C THR A 36 -4.32 0.06 2.26
N VAL A 37 -3.43 0.73 2.99
CA VAL A 37 -3.77 1.48 4.19
C VAL A 37 -3.81 2.97 3.84
N LEU A 38 -4.97 3.57 4.01
CA LEU A 38 -5.16 5.01 3.93
C LEU A 38 -5.61 5.52 5.29
N HIS A 39 -4.81 6.38 5.93
CA HIS A 39 -5.24 7.05 7.14
C HIS A 39 -6.37 8.03 6.84
N LEU A 40 -7.53 7.77 7.44
CA LEU A 40 -8.69 8.65 7.42
C LEU A 40 -9.03 9.04 8.87
N PRO A 41 -9.74 10.15 9.09
CA PRO A 41 -10.37 10.43 10.37
C PRO A 41 -11.23 9.24 10.83
N ASP A 42 -11.32 9.04 12.15
CA ASP A 42 -12.08 7.94 12.77
C ASP A 42 -13.58 8.04 12.44
N GLU A 43 -13.99 7.49 11.29
CA GLU A 43 -15.40 7.28 10.94
C GLU A 43 -15.75 5.80 11.04
N ARG A 44 -16.86 5.50 11.73
CA ARG A 44 -17.30 4.11 11.98
C ARG A 44 -17.71 3.35 10.70
N HIS A 45 -18.00 4.07 9.62
CA HIS A 45 -18.38 3.49 8.32
C HIS A 45 -17.60 4.17 7.20
N SER A 46 -16.51 3.54 6.77
CA SER A 46 -15.74 4.01 5.61
C SER A 46 -16.39 3.48 4.33
N GLN A 47 -16.81 4.37 3.44
CA GLN A 47 -17.25 4.02 2.08
C GLN A 47 -16.09 4.09 1.06
N LEU A 48 -14.84 4.13 1.54
CA LEU A 48 -13.67 4.36 0.71
C LEU A 48 -13.54 3.34 -0.42
N ALA A 49 -13.70 2.05 -0.10
CA ALA A 49 -13.59 0.99 -1.11
C ALA A 49 -14.62 1.15 -2.23
N GLU A 50 -15.88 1.47 -1.91
CA GLU A 50 -16.94 1.71 -2.90
C GLU A 50 -16.66 2.93 -3.77
N VAL A 51 -16.11 4.00 -3.19
CA VAL A 51 -15.71 5.19 -3.94
C VAL A 51 -14.62 4.84 -4.95
N PHE A 52 -13.59 4.10 -4.52
CA PHE A 52 -12.51 3.68 -5.39
C PHE A 52 -12.98 2.68 -6.47
N GLU A 53 -13.86 1.74 -6.13
CA GLU A 53 -14.46 0.81 -7.08
C GLU A 53 -15.15 1.55 -8.23
N ARG A 54 -16.03 2.51 -7.89
CA ARG A 54 -16.77 3.31 -8.88
C ARG A 54 -15.86 4.20 -9.71
N ARG A 55 -14.83 4.81 -9.09
CA ARG A 55 -13.93 5.76 -9.77
C ARG A 55 -12.92 5.07 -10.67
N LEU A 56 -12.50 3.85 -10.32
CA LEU A 56 -11.50 3.09 -11.07
C LEU A 56 -12.11 2.06 -12.03
N ASN A 57 -13.42 1.78 -11.91
CA ASN A 57 -14.14 0.77 -12.69
C ASN A 57 -13.41 -0.60 -12.70
N ARG A 58 -12.99 -1.04 -11.51
CA ARG A 58 -12.27 -2.30 -11.28
C ARG A 58 -12.61 -2.87 -9.90
N PRO A 59 -12.34 -4.15 -9.63
CA PRO A 59 -12.64 -4.74 -8.34
C PRO A 59 -11.85 -4.08 -7.21
N VAL A 60 -12.57 -3.45 -6.29
CA VAL A 60 -12.04 -2.85 -5.06
C VAL A 60 -12.96 -3.25 -3.92
N ARG A 61 -12.40 -3.68 -2.78
CA ARG A 61 -13.21 -3.98 -1.59
C ARG A 61 -12.49 -3.60 -0.30
N GLN A 62 -13.27 -3.43 0.76
CA GLN A 62 -12.71 -3.40 2.10
C GLN A 62 -12.25 -4.81 2.49
N ALA A 63 -11.05 -4.90 3.07
CA ALA A 63 -10.49 -6.15 3.58
C ALA A 63 -11.38 -6.75 4.68
N ARG A 64 -11.52 -8.07 4.66
CA ARG A 64 -12.25 -8.90 5.61
C ARG A 64 -11.31 -9.89 6.27
N ASP A 65 -11.56 -10.17 7.55
CA ASP A 65 -10.74 -11.13 8.29
C ASP A 65 -10.82 -12.52 7.66
N LYS A 66 -9.66 -13.16 7.53
CA LYS A 66 -9.43 -14.51 6.99
C LYS A 66 -9.83 -14.73 5.53
N GLU A 67 -10.10 -13.67 4.76
CA GLU A 67 -10.31 -13.83 3.32
C GLU A 67 -8.98 -14.07 2.59
N PRO A 68 -8.93 -14.99 1.60
CA PRO A 68 -7.75 -15.17 0.77
C PRO A 68 -7.50 -13.95 -0.11
N ILE A 69 -6.22 -13.64 -0.36
CA ILE A 69 -5.83 -12.55 -1.26
C ILE A 69 -5.98 -13.01 -2.72
N GLU A 70 -6.81 -12.30 -3.48
CA GLU A 70 -7.15 -12.62 -4.87
C GLU A 70 -6.42 -11.72 -5.88
N ALA A 71 -5.94 -12.31 -6.97
CA ALA A 71 -5.28 -11.58 -8.05
C ALA A 71 -6.18 -10.49 -8.67
N GLY A 72 -5.61 -9.32 -8.93
CA GLY A 72 -6.27 -8.16 -9.52
C GLY A 72 -7.24 -7.43 -8.58
N MET A 73 -7.32 -7.85 -7.31
CA MET A 73 -8.16 -7.21 -6.31
C MET A 73 -7.42 -6.08 -5.58
N PHE A 74 -8.13 -4.97 -5.38
CA PHE A 74 -7.65 -3.85 -4.59
C PHE A 74 -8.34 -3.86 -3.23
N TYR A 75 -7.59 -4.18 -2.19
CA TYR A 75 -8.05 -4.23 -0.81
C TYR A 75 -7.75 -2.91 -0.10
N PHE A 76 -8.74 -2.38 0.62
CA PHE A 76 -8.57 -1.27 1.54
C PHE A 76 -8.75 -1.73 2.98
N ALA A 77 -7.83 -1.34 3.85
CA ALA A 77 -8.01 -1.53 5.29
C ALA A 77 -9.26 -0.79 5.78
N GLY A 78 -10.10 -1.49 6.56
CA GLY A 78 -11.24 -0.88 7.23
C GLY A 78 -10.82 -0.05 8.45
N PRO A 79 -11.72 0.79 8.99
CA PRO A 79 -11.44 1.54 10.21
C PRO A 79 -11.33 0.60 11.42
N SER A 80 -10.70 1.08 12.49
CA SER A 80 -10.66 0.42 13.83
C SER A 80 -9.85 -0.87 13.95
N TYR A 81 -9.33 -1.45 12.87
CA TYR A 81 -8.47 -2.64 12.91
C TYR A 81 -7.17 -2.39 12.15
N HIS A 82 -6.07 -3.01 12.58
CA HIS A 82 -4.90 -3.17 11.74
C HIS A 82 -5.18 -4.25 10.70
N LEU A 83 -4.72 -4.02 9.46
CA LEU A 83 -4.73 -5.01 8.40
C LEU A 83 -3.35 -5.64 8.30
N SER A 84 -3.30 -6.97 8.29
CA SER A 84 -2.08 -7.75 8.15
C SER A 84 -2.24 -8.85 7.10
N VAL A 85 -1.12 -9.40 6.65
CA VAL A 85 -1.06 -10.56 5.75
C VAL A 85 -0.47 -11.76 6.49
N GLU A 86 -1.17 -12.89 6.43
CA GLU A 86 -0.71 -14.17 6.97
C GLU A 86 0.17 -14.93 5.96
N ARG A 87 0.97 -15.89 6.45
CA ARG A 87 1.88 -16.68 5.59
C ARG A 87 1.17 -17.61 4.60
N ASP A 88 -0.11 -17.88 4.81
CA ASP A 88 -0.97 -18.60 3.87
C ASP A 88 -1.63 -17.66 2.83
N PHE A 89 -1.21 -16.40 2.79
CA PHE A 89 -1.73 -15.34 1.93
C PHE A 89 -3.22 -15.02 2.17
N SER A 90 -3.68 -15.21 3.42
CA SER A 90 -4.95 -14.66 3.89
C SER A 90 -4.76 -13.30 4.59
N LEU A 91 -5.83 -12.50 4.61
CA LEU A 91 -5.87 -11.25 5.37
C LEU A 91 -6.20 -11.53 6.83
N SER A 92 -5.64 -10.74 7.74
CA SER A 92 -6.04 -10.74 9.15
C SER A 92 -6.29 -9.35 9.69
N LEU A 93 -7.26 -9.26 10.60
CA LEU A 93 -7.63 -8.02 11.28
C LEU A 93 -7.34 -8.13 12.78
N SER A 94 -6.66 -7.12 13.34
CA SER A 94 -6.33 -7.10 14.77
C SER A 94 -6.63 -5.75 15.44
N GLN A 95 -6.81 -5.78 16.76
CA GLN A 95 -7.03 -4.59 17.60
C GLN A 95 -5.84 -4.29 18.51
N GLU A 96 -4.64 -4.65 18.06
CA GLU A 96 -3.39 -4.27 18.73
C GLU A 96 -3.31 -2.74 18.96
N GLU A 97 -2.37 -2.34 19.80
CA GLU A 97 -2.17 -0.93 20.13
C GLU A 97 -1.90 -0.08 18.89
N ARG A 98 -2.43 1.15 18.91
CA ARG A 98 -2.27 2.11 17.82
C ARG A 98 -0.79 2.43 17.60
N VAL A 99 -0.37 2.50 16.34
CA VAL A 99 0.97 2.95 15.95
C VAL A 99 0.87 4.39 15.45
N HIS A 100 1.69 5.29 15.99
CA HIS A 100 1.60 6.74 15.67
C HIS A 100 0.17 7.31 15.81
N TYR A 101 -0.59 6.82 16.80
CA TYR A 101 -2.01 7.16 17.05
C TYR A 101 -3.00 6.70 15.95
N SER A 102 -2.55 5.90 14.99
CA SER A 102 -3.35 5.40 13.87
C SER A 102 -3.73 3.93 14.02
N ARG A 103 -4.97 3.61 13.64
CA ARG A 103 -5.46 2.24 13.40
C ARG A 103 -6.56 2.28 12.33
N PRO A 104 -6.30 1.78 11.10
CA PRO A 104 -5.14 0.98 10.67
C PRO A 104 -3.83 1.75 10.66
N ALA A 105 -2.72 1.03 10.79
CA ALA A 105 -1.36 1.56 10.66
C ALA A 105 -0.67 0.91 9.46
N ILE A 106 0.11 1.69 8.73
CA ILE A 106 0.80 1.26 7.51
C ILE A 106 1.92 0.28 7.85
N ASP A 107 2.67 0.53 8.93
CA ASP A 107 3.75 -0.34 9.39
C ASP A 107 3.27 -1.79 9.62
N PHE A 108 2.08 -1.99 10.19
CA PHE A 108 1.49 -3.31 10.43
C PHE A 108 1.29 -4.11 9.14
N LEU A 109 0.69 -3.47 8.12
CA LEU A 109 0.49 -4.10 6.82
C LEU A 109 1.83 -4.40 6.17
N PHE A 110 2.76 -3.44 6.19
CA PHE A 110 4.04 -3.57 5.49
C PHE A 110 4.93 -4.65 6.12
N ASP A 111 5.01 -4.70 7.45
CA ASP A 111 5.81 -5.72 8.16
C ASP A 111 5.28 -7.13 7.91
N SER A 112 3.96 -7.33 8.09
CA SER A 112 3.35 -8.66 7.88
C SER A 112 3.41 -9.12 6.42
N ALA A 113 3.19 -8.20 5.46
CA ALA A 113 3.37 -8.50 4.05
C ALA A 113 4.83 -8.83 3.70
N ALA A 114 5.80 -8.12 4.29
CA ALA A 114 7.22 -8.41 4.07
C ALA A 114 7.59 -9.82 4.56
N ASP A 115 7.01 -10.26 5.68
CA ASP A 115 7.18 -11.61 6.21
C ASP A 115 6.50 -12.69 5.34
N ALA A 116 5.35 -12.39 4.74
CA ALA A 116 4.63 -13.34 3.89
C ALA A 116 5.23 -13.47 2.48
N TYR A 117 5.58 -12.35 1.83
CA TYR A 117 5.97 -12.31 0.42
C TYR A 117 7.48 -12.18 0.18
N GLY A 118 8.26 -11.71 1.14
CA GLY A 118 9.70 -11.51 1.01
C GLY A 118 10.09 -10.69 -0.24
N ALA A 119 10.98 -11.24 -1.06
CA ALA A 119 11.49 -10.58 -2.27
C ALA A 119 10.45 -10.40 -3.40
N SER A 120 9.28 -11.03 -3.27
CA SER A 120 8.17 -10.94 -4.22
C SER A 120 7.21 -9.78 -3.90
N LEU A 121 7.50 -8.95 -2.89
CA LEU A 121 6.67 -7.82 -2.49
C LEU A 121 7.13 -6.51 -3.13
N ILE A 122 6.17 -5.66 -3.50
CA ILE A 122 6.38 -4.25 -3.79
C ILE A 122 5.75 -3.43 -2.65
N GLY A 123 6.53 -2.56 -2.01
CA GLY A 123 6.06 -1.59 -1.02
C GLY A 123 6.08 -0.17 -1.58
N VAL A 124 4.97 0.55 -1.46
CA VAL A 124 4.82 1.93 -1.95
C VAL A 124 4.38 2.85 -0.81
N LEU A 125 5.21 3.83 -0.44
CA LEU A 125 4.86 4.83 0.58
C LEU A 125 4.64 6.21 -0.04
N LEU A 126 3.45 6.77 0.18
CA LEU A 126 2.99 8.02 -0.42
C LEU A 126 2.98 9.17 0.59
N THR A 127 2.41 10.31 0.18
CA THR A 127 2.14 11.51 0.97
C THR A 127 1.46 11.21 2.32
N GLY A 128 1.91 11.89 3.38
CA GLY A 128 1.36 11.72 4.73
C GLY A 128 1.99 12.63 5.78
N ALA A 129 1.25 12.82 6.88
CA ALA A 129 1.56 13.80 7.93
C ALA A 129 2.28 13.24 9.17
N ASN A 130 2.60 11.95 9.18
CA ASN A 130 3.37 11.29 10.25
C ASN A 130 4.42 10.36 9.63
N GLU A 131 5.11 9.56 10.45
CA GLU A 131 6.19 8.67 10.01
C GLU A 131 5.75 7.21 9.79
N ASP A 132 4.45 6.92 9.88
CA ASP A 132 3.94 5.55 9.75
C ASP A 132 4.22 4.98 8.35
N GLY A 133 4.55 3.69 8.29
CA GLY A 133 4.97 3.00 7.08
C GLY A 133 6.46 3.14 6.76
N ALA A 134 7.19 4.07 7.38
CA ALA A 134 8.62 4.22 7.14
C ALA A 134 9.41 3.01 7.66
N ARG A 135 9.06 2.48 8.85
CA ARG A 135 9.72 1.28 9.41
C ARG A 135 9.33 0.02 8.64
N GLY A 136 8.04 -0.12 8.32
CA GLY A 136 7.52 -1.21 7.52
C GLY A 136 8.17 -1.26 6.13
N LEU A 137 8.38 -0.10 5.48
CA LEU A 137 9.04 -0.05 4.17
C LEU A 137 10.51 -0.47 4.26
N ALA A 138 11.21 -0.06 5.33
CA ALA A 138 12.56 -0.57 5.60
C ALA A 138 12.57 -2.08 5.86
N SER A 139 11.51 -2.64 6.44
CA SER A 139 11.31 -4.08 6.60
C SER A 139 11.19 -4.79 5.26
N ILE A 140 10.35 -4.27 4.35
CA ILE A 140 10.21 -4.76 2.97
C ILE A 140 11.58 -4.79 2.29
N LYS A 141 12.37 -3.71 2.39
CA LYS A 141 13.72 -3.63 1.84
C LYS A 141 14.64 -4.73 2.39
N ARG A 142 14.68 -4.91 3.72
CA ARG A 142 15.52 -5.94 4.36
C ARG A 142 15.16 -7.37 3.93
N LYS A 143 13.89 -7.61 3.59
CA LYS A 143 13.41 -8.90 3.08
C LYS A 143 13.61 -9.07 1.57
N GLY A 144 14.24 -8.10 0.90
CA GLY A 144 14.56 -8.13 -0.53
C GLY A 144 13.42 -7.67 -1.45
N GLY A 145 12.33 -7.13 -0.88
CA GLY A 145 11.23 -6.56 -1.63
C GLY A 145 11.62 -5.23 -2.30
N LEU A 146 10.85 -4.84 -3.32
CA LEU A 146 11.04 -3.58 -4.02
C LEU A 146 10.38 -2.44 -3.23
N THR A 147 11.10 -1.36 -2.99
CA THR A 147 10.61 -0.20 -2.23
C THR A 147 10.53 1.05 -3.09
N ILE A 148 9.36 1.67 -3.09
CA ILE A 148 9.05 2.87 -3.87
C ILE A 148 8.52 3.93 -2.91
N VAL A 149 9.06 5.15 -3.00
CA VAL A 149 8.62 6.30 -2.21
C VAL A 149 8.17 7.40 -3.15
N GLN A 150 7.04 8.06 -2.84
CA GLN A 150 6.64 9.28 -3.54
C GLN A 150 7.70 10.35 -3.36
N ASP A 151 8.09 11.04 -4.43
CA ASP A 151 8.99 12.18 -4.36
C ASP A 151 8.47 13.21 -3.32
N PRO A 152 9.23 13.48 -2.24
CA PRO A 152 8.84 14.45 -1.23
C PRO A 152 8.55 15.86 -1.77
N ALA A 153 9.16 16.24 -2.90
CA ALA A 153 8.93 17.55 -3.52
C ALA A 153 7.54 17.67 -4.18
N GLU A 154 6.94 16.55 -4.57
CA GLU A 154 5.59 16.49 -5.16
C GLU A 154 4.53 15.97 -4.19
N ALA A 155 4.93 15.56 -2.99
CA ALA A 155 4.02 15.11 -1.95
C ALA A 155 3.23 16.30 -1.38
N ARG A 156 1.90 16.15 -1.27
CA ARG A 156 1.05 17.15 -0.61
C ARG A 156 1.48 17.37 0.84
N VAL A 157 1.89 16.30 1.52
CA VAL A 157 2.55 16.33 2.83
C VAL A 157 3.74 15.38 2.80
N ALA A 158 4.93 15.94 2.97
CA ALA A 158 6.19 15.24 2.72
C ALA A 158 6.76 14.47 3.94
N VAL A 159 6.11 14.54 5.11
CA VAL A 159 6.65 13.97 6.37
C VAL A 159 6.89 12.47 6.24
N MET A 160 5.90 11.74 5.73
CA MET A 160 5.94 10.27 5.61
C MET A 160 6.97 9.79 4.56
N PRO A 161 7.01 10.33 3.32
CA PRO A 161 8.08 10.04 2.38
C PRO A 161 9.49 10.34 2.90
N GLN A 162 9.67 11.50 3.55
CA GLN A 162 10.98 11.88 4.10
C GLN A 162 11.42 10.93 5.22
N ALA A 163 10.48 10.47 6.06
CA ALA A 163 10.77 9.49 7.10
C ALA A 163 11.29 8.16 6.50
N ALA A 164 10.66 7.67 5.43
CA ALA A 164 11.13 6.48 4.73
C ALA A 164 12.55 6.65 4.18
N ILE A 165 12.83 7.77 3.52
CA ILE A 165 14.17 8.06 2.94
C ILE A 165 15.24 8.20 4.03
N ARG A 166 14.89 8.68 5.24
CA ARG A 166 15.82 8.74 6.37
C ARG A 166 16.19 7.36 6.91
N LEU A 167 15.26 6.40 6.89
CA LEU A 167 15.47 5.07 7.50
C LEU A 167 16.14 4.07 6.56
N GLN A 168 16.02 4.24 5.24
CA GLN A 168 16.55 3.31 4.24
C GLN A 168 16.74 4.02 2.90
N THR A 169 17.50 3.42 1.97
CA THR A 169 17.64 3.91 0.59
C THR A 169 16.62 3.20 -0.33
N PRO A 170 15.49 3.85 -0.67
CA PRO A 170 14.47 3.22 -1.50
C PRO A 170 15.04 2.86 -2.87
N ASP A 171 14.49 1.83 -3.50
CA ASP A 171 14.87 1.48 -4.88
C ASP A 171 14.46 2.58 -5.86
N HIS A 172 13.33 3.23 -5.58
CA HIS A 172 12.79 4.31 -6.40
C HIS A 172 12.22 5.44 -5.54
N ILE A 173 12.54 6.68 -5.94
CA ILE A 173 11.87 7.90 -5.49
C ILE A 173 11.26 8.51 -6.75
N LEU A 174 9.93 8.58 -6.83
CA LEU A 174 9.21 8.87 -8.09
C LEU A 174 8.01 9.80 -7.86
N SER A 175 7.67 10.56 -8.90
CA SER A 175 6.36 11.22 -9.00
C SER A 175 5.22 10.21 -9.00
N LEU A 176 3.99 10.65 -8.70
CA LEU A 176 2.80 9.79 -8.78
C LEU A 176 2.62 9.18 -10.18
N HIS A 177 2.99 9.91 -11.22
CA HIS A 177 3.02 9.40 -12.58
C HIS A 177 4.07 8.29 -12.76
N GLY A 178 5.31 8.55 -12.31
CA GLY A 178 6.38 7.56 -12.36
C GLY A 178 6.06 6.27 -11.62
N ILE A 179 5.42 6.35 -10.44
CA ILE A 179 4.97 5.18 -9.68
C ILE A 179 3.96 4.37 -10.50
N GLY A 180 2.95 5.04 -11.09
CA GLY A 180 1.95 4.37 -11.94
C GLY A 180 2.56 3.66 -13.15
N CYS A 181 3.47 4.34 -13.85
CA CYS A 181 4.22 3.76 -14.97
C CYS A 181 5.03 2.53 -14.55
N LEU A 182 5.81 2.65 -13.48
CA LEU A 182 6.65 1.56 -12.99
C LEU A 182 5.82 0.33 -12.61
N LEU A 183 4.75 0.51 -11.82
CA LEU A 183 3.87 -0.62 -11.46
C LEU A 183 3.28 -1.30 -12.69
N ALA A 184 2.85 -0.53 -13.69
CA ALA A 184 2.32 -1.08 -14.93
C ALA A 184 3.38 -1.82 -15.77
N GLU A 185 4.64 -1.39 -15.73
CA GLU A 185 5.77 -2.05 -16.39
C GLU A 185 6.18 -3.36 -15.70
N LEU A 186 6.25 -3.36 -14.37
CA LEU A 186 6.64 -4.53 -13.60
C LEU A 186 5.66 -5.71 -13.76
N GLU A 187 4.38 -5.40 -13.94
CA GLU A 187 3.35 -6.39 -14.30
C GLU A 187 3.58 -6.97 -15.70
N ARG A 188 3.94 -6.12 -16.68
CA ARG A 188 4.13 -6.53 -18.09
C ARG A 188 5.42 -7.28 -18.38
N SER A 189 6.47 -7.06 -17.60
CA SER A 189 7.85 -7.51 -17.88
C SER A 189 8.07 -9.01 -17.66
N THR A 190 7.03 -9.84 -17.79
CA THR A 190 7.10 -11.30 -17.65
C THR A 190 6.40 -12.07 -18.78
N CYS A 191 6.64 -11.60 -20.02
CA CYS A 191 6.61 -12.48 -21.19
C CYS A 191 7.90 -13.29 -21.27
#